data_AF-A0A3E0HF15-F1
#
_entry.id   AF-A0A3E0HF15-F1
#
_cell.length_a   1.000
_cell.length_b   1.000
_cell.length_c   1.000
_cell.angle_alpha   90.00
_cell.angle_beta   90.00
_cell.angle_gamma   90.00
#
_symmetry.space_group_name_H-M   'P 1'
#
loop_
_entity.id
_entity.type
_entity.pdbx_description
1 polymer ?
#
loop_
_entity_poly.entity_id
_entity_poly.type
_entity_poly.pdbx_seq_one_letter_code
_entity_poly.pdbx_strand_id
1 'polypeptide(L)'
;MALDDGQFGDSLRTQRQTAGLTQRELAVRAGVSVRAVRYWENGHINTPRMASRQLIQRVLDGAPPRACDRVRIGVLGPLVVHGRSRELGLLRPKAAALFALVAIQPNNEVSRDEIVDVLWDGRPPSSHVRLIRGHGDAVRRMLGPTVDLVSVGRGGYRLRVERDQIDVLEFTALAGRAAAAYSMGDVTRAFELYAASLACWRGSPLVGFDRRLRDHPATVALTARYRAAESVLSSRTVVGMQYSGSTPPTLPA
;
A
#
# COMPACT_ATOMS: atom_id res chain seq x y z
N MET A 1 -30.60 24.38 -5.28
CA MET A 1 -30.55 24.96 -6.64
C MET A 1 -30.05 23.85 -7.57
N ALA A 2 -30.94 23.24 -8.34
CA ALA A 2 -30.61 22.09 -9.18
C ALA A 2 -29.78 22.58 -10.38
N LEU A 3 -28.57 22.06 -10.52
CA LEU A 3 -27.71 22.33 -11.68
C LEU A 3 -28.42 21.74 -12.91
N ASP A 4 -28.73 22.60 -13.88
CA ASP A 4 -29.30 22.24 -15.16
C ASP A 4 -28.36 21.26 -15.89
N ASP A 5 -28.89 20.13 -16.38
CA ASP A 5 -28.08 19.02 -16.89
C ASP A 5 -27.24 19.43 -18.12
N GLY A 6 -27.63 20.50 -18.82
CA GLY A 6 -26.85 21.10 -19.92
C GLY A 6 -25.63 21.92 -19.49
N GLN A 7 -25.52 22.33 -18.22
CA GLN A 7 -24.45 23.20 -17.70
C GLN A 7 -23.46 22.47 -16.78
N PHE A 8 -23.66 21.17 -16.55
CA PHE A 8 -22.81 20.36 -15.67
C PHE A 8 -21.34 20.36 -16.12
N GLY A 9 -21.10 20.20 -17.42
CA GLY A 9 -19.75 20.13 -17.99
C GLY A 9 -18.94 21.42 -17.80
N ASP A 10 -19.57 22.57 -18.08
CA ASP A 10 -18.93 23.87 -17.94
C ASP A 10 -18.73 24.25 -16.46
N SER A 11 -19.72 23.96 -15.61
CA SER A 11 -19.61 24.18 -14.17
C SER A 11 -18.49 23.34 -13.56
N LEU A 12 -18.38 22.07 -13.95
CA LEU A 12 -17.31 21.16 -13.54
C LEU A 12 -15.94 21.69 -13.97
N ARG A 13 -15.81 22.13 -15.23
CA ARG A 13 -14.56 22.70 -15.75
C ARG A 13 -14.13 23.93 -14.98
N THR A 14 -15.05 24.86 -14.74
CA THR A 14 -14.80 26.10 -13.99
C THR A 14 -14.37 25.79 -12.55
N GLN A 15 -15.14 24.98 -11.82
CA GLN A 15 -14.80 24.60 -10.44
C GLN A 15 -13.44 23.90 -10.34
N ARG A 16 -13.13 23.00 -11.29
CA ARG A 16 -11.84 22.32 -11.33
C ARG A 16 -10.68 23.30 -11.54
N GLN A 17 -10.83 24.26 -12.45
CA GLN A 17 -9.82 25.28 -12.73
C GLN A 17 -9.61 26.21 -11.53
N THR A 18 -10.69 26.63 -10.87
CA THR A 18 -10.63 27.42 -9.62
C THR A 18 -9.92 26.66 -8.50
N ALA A 19 -10.12 25.35 -8.40
CA ALA A 19 -9.42 24.48 -7.46
C ALA A 19 -7.94 24.20 -7.84
N GLY A 20 -7.45 24.74 -8.96
CA GLY A 20 -6.08 24.52 -9.44
C GLY A 20 -5.78 23.08 -9.88
N LEU A 21 -6.81 22.29 -10.17
CA LEU A 21 -6.66 20.87 -10.51
C LEU A 21 -6.62 20.67 -12.03
N THR A 22 -5.76 19.78 -12.51
CA THR A 22 -5.86 19.22 -13.86
C THR A 22 -6.99 18.19 -13.93
N GLN A 23 -7.49 17.87 -15.15
CA GLN A 23 -8.46 16.78 -15.34
C GLN A 23 -7.97 15.45 -14.76
N ARG A 24 -6.65 15.21 -14.83
CA ARG A 24 -6.01 14.00 -14.29
C ARG A 24 -6.01 14.00 -12.76
N GLU A 25 -5.65 15.11 -12.13
CA GLU A 25 -5.63 15.20 -10.66
C GLU A 25 -7.03 15.10 -10.07
N LEU A 26 -8.02 15.75 -10.68
CA LEU A 26 -9.41 15.60 -10.27
C LEU A 26 -9.87 14.14 -10.39
N ALA A 27 -9.56 13.49 -11.51
CA ALA A 27 -9.93 12.09 -11.73
C ALA A 27 -9.29 11.14 -10.71
N VAL A 28 -7.98 11.32 -10.45
CA VAL A 28 -7.23 10.52 -9.47
C VAL A 28 -7.80 10.72 -8.06
N ARG A 29 -8.02 11.98 -7.64
CA ARG A 29 -8.54 12.28 -6.31
C ARG A 29 -9.98 11.82 -6.11
N ALA A 30 -10.82 11.89 -7.15
CA ALA A 30 -12.22 11.46 -7.11
C ALA A 30 -12.41 9.97 -7.40
N GLY A 31 -11.35 9.23 -7.73
CA GLY A 31 -11.44 7.80 -8.03
C GLY A 31 -12.21 7.46 -9.31
N VAL A 32 -12.22 8.38 -10.28
CA VAL A 32 -12.88 8.23 -11.60
C VAL A 32 -11.86 8.21 -12.73
N SER A 33 -12.26 7.83 -13.95
CA SER A 33 -11.33 7.85 -15.09
C SER A 33 -11.15 9.26 -15.65
N VAL A 34 -9.94 9.58 -16.12
CA VAL A 34 -9.66 10.85 -16.82
C VAL A 34 -10.57 11.02 -18.04
N ARG A 35 -10.90 9.92 -18.73
CA ARG A 35 -11.82 9.91 -19.87
C ARG A 35 -13.24 10.30 -19.45
N ALA A 36 -13.70 9.84 -18.28
CA ALA A 36 -15.01 10.22 -17.75
C ALA A 36 -15.07 11.73 -17.46
N VAL A 37 -14.06 12.27 -16.78
CA VAL A 37 -13.96 13.73 -16.53
C VAL A 37 -13.96 14.51 -17.85
N ARG A 38 -13.18 14.07 -18.83
CA ARG A 38 -13.15 14.70 -20.17
C ARG A 38 -14.51 14.63 -20.87
N TYR A 39 -15.22 13.51 -20.79
CA TYR A 39 -16.54 13.36 -21.40
C TYR A 39 -17.60 14.23 -20.74
N TRP A 40 -17.51 14.41 -19.42
CA TRP A 40 -18.37 15.33 -18.70
C TRP A 40 -18.07 16.78 -19.05
N GLU A 41 -16.80 17.20 -19.01
CA GLU A 41 -16.41 18.58 -19.34
C GLU A 41 -16.68 18.95 -20.80
N ASN A 42 -16.71 17.98 -21.71
CA ASN A 42 -17.01 18.21 -23.13
C ASN A 42 -18.48 17.97 -23.48
N GLY A 43 -19.36 17.81 -22.49
CA GLY A 43 -20.81 17.63 -22.71
C GLY A 43 -21.22 16.34 -23.44
N HIS A 44 -20.31 15.36 -23.57
CA HIS A 44 -20.63 14.06 -24.18
C HIS A 44 -21.51 13.21 -23.26
N ILE A 45 -21.40 13.44 -21.95
CA ILE A 45 -22.27 12.85 -20.93
C ILE A 45 -22.69 13.98 -19.98
N ASN A 46 -23.93 14.42 -20.09
CA ASN A 46 -24.47 15.53 -19.31
C ASN A 46 -25.01 15.08 -17.94
N THR A 47 -25.41 13.81 -17.84
CA THR A 47 -25.98 13.19 -16.63
C THR A 47 -25.13 12.02 -16.11
N PRO A 48 -23.95 12.28 -15.49
CA PRO A 48 -23.25 11.23 -14.77
C PRO A 48 -24.08 10.64 -13.64
N ARG A 49 -23.81 9.38 -13.31
CA ARG A 49 -24.41 8.71 -12.14
C ARG A 49 -24.20 9.56 -10.88
N MET A 50 -25.22 9.64 -10.02
CA MET A 50 -25.19 10.41 -8.77
C MET A 50 -23.96 10.12 -7.91
N ALA A 51 -23.56 8.85 -7.79
CA ALA A 51 -22.35 8.46 -7.05
C ALA A 51 -21.06 9.10 -7.62
N SER A 52 -20.93 9.19 -8.95
CA SER A 52 -19.78 9.83 -9.60
C SER A 52 -19.80 11.34 -9.45
N ARG A 53 -21.00 11.97 -9.52
CA ARG A 53 -21.18 13.40 -9.25
C ARG A 53 -20.74 13.75 -7.82
N GLN A 54 -21.15 12.95 -6.84
CA GLN A 54 -20.79 13.17 -5.42
C GLN A 54 -19.28 13.05 -5.16
N LEU A 55 -18.60 12.07 -5.78
CA LEU A 55 -17.15 11.88 -5.63
C LEU A 55 -16.37 13.10 -6.12
N ILE A 56 -16.76 13.65 -7.28
CA ILE A 56 -16.13 14.85 -7.84
C ILE A 56 -16.43 16.07 -6.99
N GLN A 57 -17.70 16.27 -6.61
CA GLN A 57 -18.11 17.44 -5.84
C GLN A 57 -17.29 17.55 -4.54
N ARG A 58 -17.09 16.44 -3.82
CA ARG A 58 -16.27 16.44 -2.60
C ARG A 58 -14.83 16.88 -2.82
N VAL A 59 -14.21 16.46 -3.92
CA VAL A 59 -12.83 16.87 -4.25
C VAL A 59 -12.78 18.37 -4.59
N LEU A 60 -13.79 18.86 -5.30
CA LEU A 60 -13.93 20.28 -5.62
C LEU A 60 -14.21 21.13 -4.37
N ASP A 61 -14.95 20.59 -3.40
CA ASP A 61 -15.21 21.19 -2.09
C ASP A 61 -13.98 21.16 -1.15
N GLY A 62 -12.84 20.63 -1.61
CA GLY A 62 -11.60 20.55 -0.84
C GLY A 62 -11.62 19.51 0.28
N ALA A 63 -12.64 18.63 0.33
CA ALA A 63 -12.68 17.57 1.32
C ALA A 63 -11.55 16.55 1.03
N PRO A 64 -10.78 16.11 2.05
CA PRO A 64 -9.87 15.00 1.86
C PRO A 64 -10.66 13.77 1.36
N PRO A 65 -10.06 12.91 0.52
CA PRO A 65 -10.68 11.64 0.16
C PRO A 65 -11.09 10.94 1.45
N ARG A 66 -12.28 10.33 1.50
CA ARG A 66 -12.74 9.70 2.76
C ARG A 66 -11.67 8.71 3.21
N ALA A 67 -11.43 8.60 4.51
CA ALA A 67 -10.52 7.57 5.05
C ALA A 67 -10.91 6.15 4.58
N CYS A 68 -12.20 5.93 4.27
CA CYS A 68 -12.75 4.72 3.69
C CYS A 68 -12.58 4.56 2.16
N ASP A 69 -12.02 5.55 1.44
CA ASP A 69 -11.69 5.49 0.01
C ASP A 69 -10.18 5.34 -0.24
N ARG A 70 -9.35 5.49 0.79
CA ARG A 70 -7.90 5.37 0.66
C ARG A 70 -7.50 3.91 0.78
N VAL A 71 -7.07 3.34 -0.33
CA VAL A 71 -6.59 1.96 -0.39
C VAL A 71 -5.38 1.81 0.54
N ARG A 72 -5.49 0.90 1.52
CA ARG A 72 -4.36 0.48 2.36
C ARG A 72 -4.10 -0.99 2.15
N ILE A 73 -2.86 -1.32 1.84
CA ILE A 73 -2.39 -2.67 1.54
C ILE A 73 -1.61 -3.14 2.76
N GLY A 74 -1.89 -4.36 3.21
CA GLY A 74 -1.14 -4.98 4.29
C GLY A 74 -0.53 -6.30 3.83
N VAL A 75 0.80 -6.43 3.91
CA VAL A 75 1.55 -7.66 3.58
C VAL A 75 2.41 -8.18 4.73
N LEU A 76 2.59 -7.41 5.81
CA LEU A 76 3.29 -7.80 7.03
C LEU A 76 2.37 -8.66 7.93
N GLY A 77 1.89 -9.77 7.37
CA GLY A 77 0.85 -10.63 7.92
C GLY A 77 0.04 -11.23 6.76
N PRO A 78 -1.21 -11.66 6.98
CA PRO A 78 -2.10 -12.01 5.88
C PRO A 78 -2.25 -10.83 4.91
N LEU A 79 -2.27 -11.12 3.60
CA LEU A 79 -2.53 -10.10 2.59
C LEU A 79 -3.93 -9.51 2.80
N VAL A 80 -4.00 -8.20 3.02
CA VAL A 80 -5.25 -7.45 3.17
C VAL A 80 -5.24 -6.20 2.31
N VAL A 81 -6.41 -5.79 1.83
CA VAL A 81 -6.62 -4.52 1.14
C VAL A 81 -7.85 -3.87 1.75
N HIS A 82 -7.67 -2.74 2.42
CA HIS A 82 -8.73 -1.94 3.03
C HIS A 82 -9.06 -0.72 2.16
N GLY A 83 -10.25 -0.15 2.30
CA GLY A 83 -10.64 1.10 1.62
C GLY A 83 -11.41 0.93 0.30
N ARG A 84 -11.90 -0.28 -0.02
CA ARG A 84 -12.90 -0.52 -1.07
C ARG A 84 -13.86 -1.63 -0.66
N SER A 85 -15.12 -1.55 -1.11
CA SER A 85 -16.16 -2.59 -0.97
C SER A 85 -15.88 -3.90 -1.75
N ARG A 86 -14.64 -4.16 -2.20
CA ARG A 86 -14.25 -5.38 -2.91
C ARG A 86 -13.15 -6.09 -2.13
N GLU A 87 -13.51 -7.22 -1.55
CA GLU A 87 -12.58 -8.11 -0.87
C GLU A 87 -11.59 -8.75 -1.86
N LEU A 88 -10.38 -9.02 -1.38
CA LEU A 88 -9.32 -9.78 -2.08
C LEU A 88 -9.78 -11.15 -2.60
N GLY A 89 -10.89 -11.69 -2.06
CA GLY A 89 -11.48 -12.98 -2.47
C GLY A 89 -11.84 -13.09 -3.95
N LEU A 90 -11.73 -12.01 -4.72
CA LEU A 90 -11.99 -11.98 -6.16
C LEU A 90 -10.75 -12.29 -7.03
N LEU A 91 -9.53 -12.27 -6.49
CA LEU A 91 -8.34 -12.61 -7.27
C LEU A 91 -8.12 -14.13 -7.33
N ARG A 92 -7.90 -14.64 -8.53
CA ARG A 92 -7.41 -16.01 -8.73
C ARG A 92 -6.02 -16.17 -8.08
N PRO A 93 -5.63 -17.36 -7.60
CA PRO A 93 -4.40 -17.57 -6.83
C PRO A 93 -3.13 -16.97 -7.43
N LYS A 94 -2.89 -17.13 -8.75
CA LYS A 94 -1.71 -16.56 -9.42
C LYS A 94 -1.76 -15.03 -9.56
N ALA A 95 -2.94 -14.44 -9.69
CA ALA A 95 -3.09 -12.98 -9.67
C ALA A 95 -2.88 -12.40 -8.27
N ALA A 96 -3.37 -13.09 -7.23
CA ALA A 96 -3.09 -12.74 -5.85
C ALA A 96 -1.59 -12.86 -5.54
N ALA A 97 -0.91 -13.91 -6.03
CA ALA A 97 0.53 -14.09 -5.86
C ALA A 97 1.34 -13.00 -6.57
N LEU A 98 0.97 -12.63 -7.81
CA LEU A 98 1.59 -11.48 -8.49
C LEU A 98 1.42 -10.20 -7.68
N PHE A 99 0.22 -9.93 -7.18
CA PHE A 99 -0.04 -8.74 -6.38
C PHE A 99 0.79 -8.72 -5.09
N ALA A 100 0.84 -9.85 -4.38
CA ALA A 100 1.63 -9.97 -3.17
C ALA A 100 3.14 -9.79 -3.42
N LEU A 101 3.67 -10.29 -4.56
CA LEU A 101 5.07 -10.11 -4.95
C LEU A 101 5.43 -8.65 -5.23
N VAL A 102 4.58 -7.90 -5.93
CA VAL A 102 4.83 -6.47 -6.16
C VAL A 102 4.55 -5.63 -4.90
N ALA A 103 3.66 -6.09 -4.02
CA ALA A 103 3.31 -5.40 -2.78
C ALA A 103 4.38 -5.56 -1.69
N ILE A 104 5.08 -6.70 -1.61
CA ILE A 104 6.22 -6.87 -0.70
C ILE A 104 7.48 -6.09 -1.18
N GLN A 105 7.46 -5.63 -2.44
CA GLN A 105 8.51 -4.81 -3.06
C GLN A 105 7.95 -3.48 -3.58
N PRO A 106 7.32 -2.66 -2.72
CA PRO A 106 6.64 -1.44 -3.16
C PRO A 106 7.62 -0.47 -3.83
N ASN A 107 7.17 0.17 -4.89
CA ASN A 107 7.93 1.14 -5.71
C ASN A 107 9.17 0.58 -6.44
N ASN A 108 9.48 -0.71 -6.30
CA ASN A 108 10.54 -1.39 -7.04
C ASN A 108 10.01 -2.13 -8.27
N GLU A 109 10.88 -2.35 -9.25
CA GLU A 109 10.55 -3.17 -10.41
C GLU A 109 10.71 -4.66 -10.06
N VAL A 110 9.65 -5.42 -10.29
CA VAL A 110 9.66 -6.88 -10.27
C VAL A 110 9.72 -7.35 -11.72
N SER A 111 10.78 -8.09 -12.05
CA SER A 111 11.04 -8.53 -13.42
C SER A 111 10.06 -9.63 -13.85
N ARG A 112 9.94 -9.87 -15.16
CA ARG A 112 9.13 -10.98 -15.67
C ARG A 112 9.66 -12.33 -15.19
N ASP A 113 10.98 -12.49 -15.14
CA ASP A 113 11.61 -13.77 -14.78
C ASP A 113 11.37 -14.08 -13.30
N GLU A 114 11.46 -13.07 -12.43
CA GLU A 114 11.08 -13.18 -11.02
C GLU A 114 9.59 -13.51 -10.84
N ILE A 115 8.71 -12.87 -11.63
CA ILE A 115 7.29 -13.24 -11.65
C ILE A 115 7.12 -14.69 -12.07
N VAL A 116 7.88 -15.15 -13.06
CA VAL A 116 7.81 -16.53 -13.55
C VAL A 116 8.27 -17.52 -12.48
N ASP A 117 9.35 -17.21 -11.77
CA ASP A 117 9.88 -18.06 -10.71
C ASP A 117 8.90 -18.21 -9.55
N VAL A 118 8.25 -17.11 -9.15
CA VAL A 118 7.27 -17.11 -8.06
C VAL A 118 5.95 -17.76 -8.50
N LEU A 119 5.47 -17.48 -9.72
CA LEU A 119 4.17 -17.98 -10.19
C LEU A 119 4.26 -19.39 -10.78
N TRP A 120 5.38 -19.86 -11.31
CA TRP A 120 5.44 -21.15 -12.00
C TRP A 120 6.70 -21.96 -11.69
N ASP A 121 7.48 -21.59 -10.66
CA ASP A 121 8.71 -22.33 -10.32
C ASP A 121 9.68 -22.43 -11.51
N GLY A 122 9.84 -21.33 -12.25
CA GLY A 122 10.71 -21.27 -13.42
C GLY A 122 10.20 -22.09 -14.61
N ARG A 123 9.04 -22.75 -14.51
CA ARG A 123 8.45 -23.62 -15.54
C ARG A 123 7.11 -23.08 -16.03
N PRO A 124 7.12 -21.90 -16.70
CA PRO A 124 5.89 -21.29 -17.18
C PRO A 124 5.30 -22.06 -18.37
N PRO A 125 3.97 -22.01 -18.58
CA PRO A 125 3.38 -22.43 -19.84
C PRO A 125 3.85 -21.51 -20.99
N SER A 126 3.75 -22.00 -22.24
CA SER A 126 4.09 -21.21 -23.44
C SER A 126 3.32 -19.88 -23.52
N SER A 127 2.13 -19.83 -22.93
CA SER A 127 1.25 -18.65 -22.89
C SER A 127 1.47 -17.70 -21.71
N HIS A 128 2.52 -17.88 -20.91
CA HIS A 128 2.72 -17.13 -19.66
C HIS A 128 2.75 -15.61 -19.85
N VAL A 129 3.32 -15.08 -20.93
CA VAL A 129 3.32 -13.63 -21.19
C VAL A 129 1.89 -13.07 -21.19
N ARG A 130 0.96 -13.78 -21.85
CA ARG A 130 -0.46 -13.42 -21.88
C ARG A 130 -1.10 -13.57 -20.50
N LEU A 131 -0.76 -14.62 -19.75
CA LEU A 131 -1.29 -14.86 -18.40
C LEU A 131 -0.82 -13.78 -17.41
N ILE A 132 0.46 -13.42 -17.42
CA ILE A 132 1.05 -12.34 -16.60
C ILE A 132 0.34 -11.01 -16.86
N ARG A 133 0.05 -10.69 -18.14
CA ARG A 133 -0.74 -9.50 -18.50
C ARG A 133 -2.15 -9.56 -17.91
N GLY A 134 -2.84 -10.69 -18.09
CA GLY A 134 -4.18 -10.89 -17.54
C GLY A 134 -4.24 -10.83 -16.00
N HIS A 135 -3.21 -11.33 -15.33
CA HIS A 135 -3.06 -11.19 -13.88
C HIS A 135 -2.88 -9.73 -13.48
N GLY A 136 -1.97 -8.99 -14.14
CA GLY A 136 -1.80 -7.55 -13.92
C GLY A 136 -3.09 -6.76 -14.12
N ASP A 137 -3.86 -7.08 -15.16
CA ASP A 137 -5.16 -6.43 -15.43
C ASP A 137 -6.22 -6.78 -14.39
N ALA A 138 -6.20 -8.00 -13.81
CA ALA A 138 -7.06 -8.35 -12.69
C ALA A 138 -6.69 -7.55 -11.42
N VAL A 139 -5.40 -7.41 -11.14
CA VAL A 139 -4.90 -6.63 -10.00
C VAL A 139 -5.26 -5.14 -10.15
N ARG A 140 -5.04 -4.55 -11.34
CA ARG A 140 -5.45 -3.17 -11.64
C ARG A 140 -6.94 -2.94 -11.42
N ARG A 141 -7.80 -3.86 -11.88
CA ARG A 141 -9.25 -3.75 -11.69
C ARG A 141 -9.66 -3.84 -10.22
N MET A 142 -8.92 -4.58 -9.41
CA MET A 142 -9.15 -4.67 -7.97
C MET A 142 -8.72 -3.38 -7.26
N LEU A 143 -7.50 -2.90 -7.52
CA LEU A 143 -6.93 -1.70 -6.90
C LEU A 143 -7.67 -0.42 -7.32
N GLY A 144 -8.14 -0.37 -8.56
CA GLY A 144 -8.74 0.83 -9.13
C GLY A 144 -7.72 1.96 -9.34
N PRO A 145 -8.17 3.20 -9.55
CA PRO A 145 -7.30 4.30 -9.97
C PRO A 145 -6.38 4.87 -8.87
N THR A 146 -6.60 4.50 -7.60
CA THR A 146 -5.90 5.09 -6.44
C THR A 146 -4.51 4.50 -6.21
N VAL A 147 -4.26 3.28 -6.71
CA VAL A 147 -2.97 2.59 -6.63
C VAL A 147 -2.60 2.11 -8.02
N ASP A 148 -1.43 2.53 -8.50
CA ASP A 148 -1.02 2.31 -9.88
C ASP A 148 -0.10 1.09 -9.97
N LEU A 149 -0.54 0.06 -10.70
CA LEU A 149 0.29 -1.07 -11.09
C LEU A 149 0.84 -0.83 -12.49
N VAL A 150 2.08 -0.35 -12.54
CA VAL A 150 2.74 0.07 -13.77
C VAL A 150 3.43 -1.13 -14.41
N SER A 151 3.23 -1.32 -15.72
CA SER A 151 4.05 -2.27 -16.49
C SER A 151 5.42 -1.66 -16.76
N VAL A 152 6.49 -2.43 -16.56
CA VAL A 152 7.87 -1.98 -16.72
C VAL A 152 8.65 -2.96 -17.60
N GLY A 153 9.60 -2.44 -18.38
CA GLY A 153 10.48 -3.25 -19.22
C GLY A 153 9.73 -4.21 -20.16
N ARG A 154 10.24 -5.45 -20.26
CA ARG A 154 9.69 -6.52 -21.13
C ARG A 154 8.69 -7.43 -20.40
N GLY A 155 7.81 -6.86 -19.59
CA GLY A 155 6.72 -7.59 -18.92
C GLY A 155 6.86 -7.73 -17.41
N GLY A 156 7.68 -6.88 -16.78
CA GLY A 156 7.70 -6.71 -15.33
C GLY A 156 6.60 -5.77 -14.85
N TYR A 157 6.51 -5.62 -13.53
CA TYR A 157 5.57 -4.71 -12.89
C TYR A 157 6.20 -3.94 -11.74
N ARG A 158 5.66 -2.77 -11.47
CA ARG A 158 5.95 -1.95 -10.30
C ARG A 158 4.65 -1.50 -9.67
N LEU A 159 4.48 -1.77 -8.38
CA LEU A 159 3.37 -1.21 -7.61
C LEU A 159 3.79 0.17 -7.10
N ARG A 160 3.14 1.23 -7.58
CA ARG A 160 3.36 2.60 -7.12
C ARG A 160 2.40 2.94 -5.99
N VAL A 161 2.97 3.21 -4.82
CA VAL A 161 2.23 3.49 -3.59
C VAL A 161 2.96 4.53 -2.75
N GLU A 162 2.19 5.38 -2.09
CA GLU A 162 2.66 6.30 -1.06
C GLU A 162 2.92 5.55 0.25
N ARG A 163 3.70 6.18 1.14
CA ARG A 163 4.14 5.57 2.41
C ARG A 163 2.98 5.04 3.27
N ASP A 164 1.87 5.76 3.33
CA ASP A 164 0.71 5.43 4.16
C ASP A 164 -0.27 4.46 3.49
N GLN A 165 -0.03 4.09 2.24
CA GLN A 165 -0.84 3.14 1.48
C GLN A 165 -0.39 1.69 1.67
N ILE A 166 0.80 1.44 2.25
CA ILE A 166 1.28 0.08 2.47
C ILE A 166 2.12 -0.06 3.75
N ASP A 167 1.83 -1.10 4.53
CA ASP A 167 2.47 -1.37 5.82
C ASP A 167 4.00 -1.55 5.73
N VAL A 168 4.52 -2.09 4.63
CA VAL A 168 5.97 -2.23 4.37
C VAL A 168 6.69 -0.89 4.37
N LEU A 169 6.13 0.13 3.71
CA LEU A 169 6.77 1.44 3.63
C LEU A 169 6.66 2.18 4.97
N GLU A 170 5.54 2.02 5.67
CA GLU A 170 5.35 2.57 7.01
C GLU A 170 6.36 1.98 8.01
N PHE A 171 6.45 0.65 8.06
CA PHE A 171 7.44 -0.07 8.86
C PHE A 171 8.88 0.37 8.55
N THR A 172 9.26 0.35 7.27
CA THR A 172 10.64 0.67 6.85
C THR A 172 11.02 2.10 7.22
N ALA A 173 10.09 3.04 7.08
CA ALA A 173 10.32 4.44 7.45
C ALA A 173 10.44 4.63 8.97
N LEU A 174 9.59 3.96 9.77
CA LEU A 174 9.65 4.03 11.22
C LEU A 174 10.93 3.40 11.76
N ALA A 175 11.28 2.20 11.30
CA ALA A 175 12.52 1.50 11.69
C ALA A 175 13.78 2.30 11.31
N GLY A 176 13.80 2.93 10.12
CA GLY A 176 14.91 3.79 9.71
C GLY A 176 15.07 5.03 10.61
N ARG A 177 13.94 5.67 10.97
CA ARG A 177 13.96 6.81 11.92
C ARG A 177 14.37 6.38 13.32
N ALA A 178 13.94 5.20 13.76
CA ALA A 178 14.33 4.64 15.05
C ALA A 178 15.83 4.38 15.13
N ALA A 179 16.41 3.78 14.08
CA ALA A 179 17.85 3.58 13.97
C ALA A 179 18.63 4.90 13.99
N ALA A 180 18.16 5.92 13.27
CA ALA A 180 18.78 7.24 13.27
C ALA A 180 18.74 7.88 14.67
N ALA A 181 17.59 7.86 15.35
CA ALA A 181 17.46 8.37 16.72
C ALA A 181 18.39 7.64 17.69
N TYR A 182 18.49 6.32 17.57
CA TYR A 182 19.38 5.50 18.39
C TYR A 182 20.85 5.90 18.21
N SER A 183 21.30 6.05 16.97
CA SER A 183 22.68 6.48 16.65
C SER A 183 22.99 7.89 17.13
N MET A 184 21.98 8.76 17.26
CA MET A 184 22.11 10.11 17.81
C MET A 184 22.03 10.14 19.35
N GLY A 185 21.85 9.00 20.01
CA GLY A 185 21.74 8.90 21.48
C GLY A 185 20.35 9.24 22.04
N ASP A 186 19.35 9.54 21.19
CA ASP A 186 17.96 9.72 21.63
C ASP A 186 17.27 8.36 21.76
N VAL A 187 17.65 7.66 22.83
CA VAL A 187 17.23 6.28 23.13
C VAL A 187 15.72 6.20 23.36
N THR A 188 15.14 7.16 24.05
CA THR A 188 13.69 7.21 24.32
C THR A 188 12.92 7.27 23.01
N ARG A 189 13.29 8.20 22.11
CA ARG A 189 12.64 8.33 20.82
C ARG A 189 12.85 7.12 19.92
N ALA A 190 14.05 6.54 19.95
CA ALA A 190 14.36 5.33 19.21
C ALA A 190 13.43 4.17 19.62
N PHE A 191 13.22 3.96 20.92
CA PHE A 191 12.34 2.90 21.40
C PHE A 191 10.88 3.12 21.02
N GLU A 192 10.36 4.34 21.13
CA GLU A 192 9.00 4.64 20.67
C GLU A 192 8.82 4.33 19.18
N LEU A 193 9.79 4.72 18.36
CA LEU A 193 9.73 4.51 16.91
C LEU A 193 9.89 3.04 16.54
N TYR A 194 10.75 2.29 17.21
CA TYR A 194 10.87 0.84 17.02
C TYR A 194 9.55 0.14 17.42
N ALA A 195 8.97 0.49 18.57
CA ALA A 195 7.69 -0.08 18.99
C ALA A 195 6.57 0.20 17.98
N ALA A 196 6.48 1.44 17.49
CA ALA A 196 5.53 1.80 16.44
C ALA A 196 5.78 1.03 15.12
N SER A 197 7.04 0.81 14.75
CA SER A 197 7.40 0.03 13.56
C SER A 197 6.95 -1.43 13.67
N LEU A 198 7.16 -2.07 14.83
CA LEU A 198 6.79 -3.47 15.05
C LEU A 198 5.27 -3.64 15.08
N ALA A 199 4.52 -2.62 15.53
CA ALA A 199 3.06 -2.61 15.52
C ALA A 199 2.45 -2.68 14.10
N CYS A 200 3.22 -2.39 13.04
CA CYS A 200 2.78 -2.61 11.66
C CYS A 200 2.61 -4.10 11.30
N TRP A 201 3.23 -5.00 12.07
CA TRP A 201 3.22 -6.45 11.81
C TRP A 201 1.99 -7.10 12.46
N ARG A 202 1.24 -7.84 11.64
CA ARG A 202 0.04 -8.60 12.01
C ARG A 202 0.29 -10.12 12.05
N GLY A 203 1.55 -10.54 11.92
CA GLY A 203 1.98 -11.92 11.89
C GLY A 203 3.06 -12.17 10.83
N SER A 204 3.25 -13.44 10.46
CA SER A 204 4.21 -13.81 9.40
C SER A 204 3.81 -13.19 8.06
N PRO A 205 4.73 -12.50 7.36
CA PRO A 205 4.44 -11.88 6.07
C PRO A 205 3.88 -12.86 5.05
N LEU A 206 2.82 -12.44 4.36
CA LEU A 206 2.17 -13.20 3.31
C LEU A 206 1.77 -14.63 3.73
N VAL A 207 1.42 -14.82 5.00
CA VAL A 207 0.84 -16.09 5.46
C VAL A 207 -0.39 -16.44 4.60
N GLY A 208 -0.51 -17.71 4.22
CA GLY A 208 -1.52 -18.19 3.27
C GLY A 208 -1.07 -18.23 1.81
N PHE A 209 0.09 -17.66 1.46
CA PHE A 209 0.70 -17.82 0.12
C PHE A 209 1.71 -18.97 0.08
N ASP A 210 2.08 -19.41 -1.13
CA ASP A 210 3.10 -20.43 -1.33
C ASP A 210 4.46 -20.07 -0.68
N ARG A 211 5.22 -21.10 -0.30
CA ARG A 211 6.53 -20.94 0.34
C ARG A 211 7.49 -20.06 -0.46
N ARG A 212 7.47 -20.12 -1.80
CA ARG A 212 8.35 -19.27 -2.65
C ARG A 212 8.18 -17.78 -2.39
N LEU A 213 6.96 -17.36 -2.09
CA LEU A 213 6.67 -15.96 -1.81
C LEU A 213 7.02 -15.59 -0.36
N ARG A 214 6.78 -16.50 0.59
CA ARG A 214 7.12 -16.30 2.01
C ARG A 214 8.64 -16.33 2.25
N ASP A 215 9.36 -17.13 1.48
CA ASP A 215 10.82 -17.26 1.54
C ASP A 215 11.52 -16.38 0.51
N HIS A 216 10.78 -15.55 -0.22
CA HIS A 216 11.34 -14.63 -1.20
C HIS A 216 12.37 -13.70 -0.53
N PRO A 217 13.51 -13.35 -1.17
CA PRO A 217 14.54 -12.51 -0.57
C PRO A 217 14.03 -11.20 0.03
N ALA A 218 13.04 -10.56 -0.61
CA ALA A 218 12.40 -9.36 -0.07
C ALA A 218 11.67 -9.61 1.26
N THR A 219 10.94 -10.74 1.36
CA THR A 219 10.23 -11.15 2.58
C THR A 219 11.20 -11.51 3.70
N VAL A 220 12.28 -12.23 3.37
CA VAL A 220 13.36 -12.59 4.30
C VAL A 220 14.05 -11.32 4.83
N ALA A 221 14.37 -10.36 3.96
CA ALA A 221 14.99 -9.11 4.35
C ALA A 221 14.10 -8.27 5.28
N LEU A 222 12.77 -8.24 5.06
CA LEU A 222 11.84 -7.58 5.98
C LEU A 222 11.80 -8.29 7.34
N THR A 223 11.80 -9.62 7.35
CA THR A 223 11.81 -10.41 8.59
C THR A 223 13.11 -10.22 9.38
N ALA A 224 14.24 -10.10 8.69
CA ALA A 224 15.51 -9.78 9.33
C ALA A 224 15.50 -8.38 9.98
N ARG A 225 14.90 -7.38 9.30
CA ARG A 225 14.71 -6.03 9.89
C ARG A 225 13.79 -6.05 11.11
N TYR A 226 12.72 -6.82 11.09
CA TYR A 226 11.84 -7.02 12.25
C TYR A 226 12.65 -7.54 13.46
N ARG A 227 13.44 -8.60 13.27
CA ARG A 227 14.25 -9.19 14.34
C ARG A 227 15.30 -8.24 14.89
N ALA A 228 15.91 -7.42 14.02
CA ALA A 228 16.85 -6.39 14.45
C ALA A 228 16.18 -5.34 15.36
N ALA A 229 14.99 -4.86 14.98
CA ALA A 229 14.21 -3.93 15.78
C ALA A 229 13.74 -4.54 17.12
N GLU A 230 13.32 -5.80 17.11
CA GLU A 230 12.91 -6.54 18.31
C GLU A 230 14.07 -6.76 19.29
N SER A 231 15.27 -7.07 18.78
CA SER A 231 16.49 -7.21 19.59
C SER A 231 16.84 -5.92 20.33
N VAL A 232 16.72 -4.77 19.66
CA VAL A 232 16.95 -3.45 20.28
C VAL A 232 15.92 -3.16 21.37
N LEU A 233 14.63 -3.43 21.16
CA LEU A 233 13.64 -3.22 22.22
C LEU A 233 13.83 -4.16 23.42
N SER A 234 14.24 -5.40 23.16
CA SER A 234 14.47 -6.40 24.21
C SER A 234 15.65 -6.03 25.13
N SER A 235 16.65 -5.29 24.62
CA SER A 235 17.76 -4.81 25.45
C SER A 235 17.35 -3.73 26.46
N ARG A 236 16.27 -2.98 26.21
CA ARG A 236 15.68 -2.04 27.19
C ARG A 236 15.21 -2.74 28.45
N THR A 237 14.62 -3.92 28.30
CA THR A 237 14.05 -4.69 29.42
C THR A 237 15.15 -5.17 30.38
N VAL A 238 16.35 -5.47 29.87
CA VAL A 238 17.49 -5.90 30.69
C VAL A 238 18.11 -4.72 31.44
N VAL A 239 18.20 -3.54 30.82
CA VAL A 239 18.81 -2.35 31.45
C VAL A 239 17.85 -1.65 32.42
N GLY A 240 16.54 -1.74 32.19
CA GLY A 240 15.51 -1.21 33.09
C GLY A 240 15.37 -1.95 34.43
N MET A 241 15.94 -3.16 34.54
CA MET A 241 15.94 -3.97 35.77
C MET A 241 17.21 -3.79 36.62
N GLN A 242 18.22 -3.04 36.15
CA GLN A 242 19.48 -2.82 36.89
C GLN A 242 19.54 -1.48 37.66
N TYR A 243 18.46 -0.70 37.70
CA TYR A 243 18.36 0.53 38.50
C TYR A 243 17.10 0.58 39.39
N SER A 244 16.72 -0.54 40.00
CA SER A 244 15.91 -0.51 41.21
C SER A 244 16.71 -1.18 42.32
N GLY A 245 17.29 -0.35 43.20
CA GLY A 245 17.98 -0.84 44.38
C GLY A 245 17.06 -1.74 45.20
N SER A 246 17.49 -2.97 45.42
CA SER A 246 17.03 -3.76 46.55
C SER A 246 18.19 -4.62 47.03
N THR A 247 18.65 -4.27 48.22
CA THR A 247 19.58 -4.94 49.11
C THR A 247 19.49 -6.47 49.01
N PRO A 248 20.62 -7.21 48.98
CA PRO A 248 20.57 -8.67 49.01
C PRO A 248 20.00 -9.14 50.36
N PRO A 249 19.07 -10.12 50.39
CA PRO A 249 18.63 -10.72 51.64
C PRO A 249 19.78 -11.54 52.23
N THR A 250 20.15 -11.20 53.46
CA THR A 250 21.04 -11.97 54.32
C THR A 250 20.33 -13.28 54.68
N LEU A 251 20.96 -14.42 54.39
CA LEU A 251 20.50 -15.72 54.88
C LEU A 251 20.94 -15.89 56.34
N PRO A 252 20.06 -16.33 57.26
CA PRO A 252 20.48 -16.77 58.59
C PRO A 252 21.12 -18.17 58.53
N ALA A 253 21.94 -18.44 59.56
CA ALA A 253 22.92 -19.53 59.70
C ALA A 253 22.42 -20.95 59.42
#